data_AF-A0A7S0H8M3-F1
#
_entry.id   AF-A0A7S0H8M3-F1
#
_cell.length_a   1.000
_cell.length_b   1.000
_cell.length_c   1.000
_cell.angle_alpha   90.00
_cell.angle_beta   90.00
_cell.angle_gamma   90.00
#
_symmetry.space_group_name_H-M   'P 1'
#
loop_
_entity.id
_entity.type
_entity.pdbx_description
1 polymer ?
#
loop_
_entity_poly.entity_id
_entity_poly.type
_entity_poly.pdbx_seq_one_letter_code
_entity_poly.pdbx_strand_id
1 'polypeptide(L)'
;VMVDRVREQQTVDLQTGQPWEAVKLTAFGRDRSLFQFFLDEAHALSLEKQEATTTIYTNWGTEWRPFGSPRRRRPLHSVVLDDGIAEHISEDIAEFVGSAQWYIDRGIPYRRGYLLHGVPGCGKSSFVAAIAGEIGYDICVLNLSDAGLTDDRLSHALSAVPPQALVLLEDVDAAFVQREANDRRVGVTFSGLLNALDGVAAGEERTLLM
;
A
#
# COMPACT_ATOMS: atom_id res chain seq x y z
N VAL A 1 -34.68 -11.27 9.04
CA VAL A 1 -33.36 -11.58 9.66
C VAL A 1 -33.25 -10.76 10.93
N MET A 2 -32.92 -11.39 12.05
CA MET A 2 -32.58 -10.76 13.32
C MET A 2 -31.08 -10.53 13.37
N VAL A 3 -30.65 -9.37 13.86
CA VAL A 3 -29.25 -8.95 13.90
C VAL A 3 -28.92 -8.55 15.33
N ASP A 4 -27.96 -9.24 15.94
CA ASP A 4 -27.45 -8.94 17.28
C ASP A 4 -25.99 -8.50 17.18
N ARG A 5 -25.64 -7.34 17.74
CA ARG A 5 -24.26 -6.88 17.88
C ARG A 5 -23.88 -6.93 19.36
N VAL A 6 -22.83 -7.68 19.69
CA VAL A 6 -22.33 -7.86 21.05
C VAL A 6 -20.91 -7.32 21.14
N ARG A 7 -20.64 -6.54 22.19
CA ARG A 7 -19.31 -6.04 22.50
C ARG A 7 -18.80 -6.72 23.77
N GLU A 8 -17.73 -7.48 23.66
CA GLU A 8 -17.10 -8.14 24.80
C GLU A 8 -16.20 -7.14 25.53
N GLN A 9 -16.47 -6.90 26.81
CA GLN A 9 -15.75 -5.90 27.61
C GLN A 9 -14.41 -6.40 28.15
N GLN A 10 -14.15 -7.71 28.09
CA GLN A 10 -12.97 -8.34 28.71
C GLN A 10 -11.86 -8.68 27.70
N THR A 11 -12.18 -8.68 26.42
CA THR A 11 -11.27 -9.00 25.32
C THR A 11 -11.09 -7.74 24.47
N VAL A 12 -9.85 -7.32 24.31
CA VAL A 12 -9.49 -6.14 23.52
C VAL A 12 -8.77 -6.62 22.27
N ASP A 13 -9.19 -6.12 21.12
CA ASP A 13 -8.48 -6.32 19.86
C ASP A 13 -7.09 -5.69 19.96
N LEU A 14 -6.05 -6.53 19.82
CA LEU A 14 -4.65 -6.16 19.93
C LEU A 14 -4.22 -5.16 18.82
N GLN A 15 -4.92 -5.11 17.70
CA GLN A 15 -4.61 -4.22 16.59
C GLN A 15 -5.24 -2.84 16.75
N THR A 16 -6.50 -2.77 17.18
CA THR A 16 -7.26 -1.50 17.26
C THR A 16 -7.33 -0.90 18.66
N GLY A 17 -7.00 -1.67 19.71
CA GLY A 17 -7.17 -1.27 21.10
C GLY A 17 -8.65 -1.15 21.52
N GLN A 18 -9.57 -1.57 20.65
CA GLN A 18 -11.00 -1.53 20.91
C GLN A 18 -11.50 -2.85 21.52
N PRO A 19 -12.54 -2.81 22.37
CA PRO A 19 -13.21 -4.02 22.83
C PRO A 19 -13.72 -4.85 21.65
N TRP A 20 -13.52 -6.16 21.73
CA TRP A 20 -13.94 -7.11 20.70
C TRP A 20 -15.43 -6.98 20.39
N GLU A 21 -15.79 -6.99 19.11
CA GLU A 21 -17.17 -6.91 18.66
C GLU A 21 -17.54 -8.12 17.80
N ALA A 22 -18.73 -8.66 18.03
CA ALA A 22 -19.31 -9.75 17.25
C ALA A 22 -20.67 -9.34 16.71
N VAL A 23 -20.91 -9.60 15.42
CA VAL A 23 -22.22 -9.44 14.77
C VAL A 23 -22.78 -10.83 14.47
N LYS A 24 -23.97 -11.12 14.99
CA LYS A 24 -24.68 -12.38 14.80
C LYS A 24 -25.95 -12.14 13.98
N LEU A 25 -26.02 -12.79 12.82
CA LEU A 25 -27.19 -12.79 11.94
C LEU A 25 -27.99 -14.08 12.16
N THR A 26 -29.28 -13.96 12.49
CA THR A 26 -30.19 -15.10 12.70
C THR A 26 -31.39 -14.97 11.77
N ALA A 27 -31.71 -16.02 11.00
CA ALA A 27 -32.86 -16.03 10.10
C ALA A 27 -33.75 -17.24 10.41
N PHE A 28 -35.05 -17.11 10.17
CA PHE A 28 -35.98 -18.23 10.27
C PHE A 28 -35.98 -19.01 8.96
N GLY A 29 -35.82 -20.34 9.02
CA GLY A 29 -35.78 -21.21 7.85
C GLY A 29 -34.50 -22.05 7.77
N ARG A 30 -34.40 -22.88 6.73
CA ARG A 30 -33.24 -23.74 6.45
C ARG A 30 -32.42 -23.27 5.25
N ASP A 31 -32.91 -22.25 4.57
CA ASP A 31 -32.29 -21.71 3.37
C ASP A 31 -31.05 -20.89 3.74
N ARG A 32 -29.89 -21.38 3.33
CA ARG A 32 -28.59 -20.73 3.55
C ARG A 32 -28.28 -19.69 2.46
N SER A 33 -29.00 -19.71 1.34
CA SER A 33 -28.78 -18.78 0.22
C SER A 33 -28.99 -17.33 0.63
N LEU A 34 -29.85 -17.07 1.61
CA LEU A 34 -30.11 -15.74 2.15
C LEU A 34 -28.84 -15.06 2.72
N PHE A 35 -28.01 -15.82 3.44
CA PHE A 35 -26.76 -15.27 3.99
C PHE A 35 -25.69 -15.15 2.91
N GLN A 36 -25.66 -16.07 1.95
CA GLN A 36 -24.76 -15.96 0.81
C GLN A 36 -25.07 -14.68 0.00
N PHE A 37 -26.33 -14.47 -0.37
CA PHE A 37 -26.79 -13.27 -1.06
C PHE A 37 -26.45 -11.99 -0.27
N PHE A 38 -26.69 -11.97 1.04
CA PHE A 38 -26.32 -10.83 1.88
C PHE A 38 -24.80 -10.56 1.88
N LEU A 39 -23.98 -11.60 1.98
CA LEU A 39 -22.52 -11.46 1.93
C LEU A 39 -22.05 -11.01 0.54
N ASP A 40 -22.64 -11.54 -0.52
CA ASP A 40 -22.34 -11.15 -1.90
C ASP A 40 -22.71 -9.68 -2.16
N GLU A 41 -23.88 -9.24 -1.68
CA GLU A 41 -24.33 -7.85 -1.77
C GLU A 41 -23.42 -6.92 -0.95
N ALA A 42 -23.08 -7.30 0.29
CA ALA A 42 -22.14 -6.53 1.12
C ALA A 42 -20.75 -6.44 0.48
N HIS A 43 -20.29 -7.53 -0.15
CA HIS A 43 -19.03 -7.57 -0.87
C HIS A 43 -19.06 -6.69 -2.12
N ALA A 44 -20.14 -6.72 -2.90
CA ALA A 44 -20.33 -5.84 -4.06
C ALA A 44 -20.34 -4.36 -3.67
N LEU A 45 -21.07 -3.99 -2.61
CA LEU A 45 -21.07 -2.62 -2.08
C LEU A 45 -19.70 -2.20 -1.53
N SER A 46 -18.94 -3.14 -0.95
CA SER A 46 -17.56 -2.88 -0.50
C SER A 46 -16.63 -2.63 -1.69
N LEU A 47 -16.75 -3.42 -2.76
CA LEU A 47 -15.99 -3.26 -4.00
C LEU A 47 -16.26 -1.90 -4.65
N GLU A 48 -17.53 -1.50 -4.81
CA GLU A 48 -17.88 -0.17 -5.36
C GLU A 48 -17.26 0.98 -4.54
N LYS A 49 -17.20 0.82 -3.21
CA LYS A 49 -16.60 1.81 -2.32
C LYS A 49 -15.07 1.82 -2.41
N GLN A 50 -14.43 0.65 -2.59
CA GLN A 50 -13.00 0.53 -2.88
C GLN A 50 -12.65 1.08 -4.27
N GLU A 51 -13.53 0.89 -5.27
CA GLU A 51 -13.44 1.51 -6.59
C GLU A 51 -13.49 3.04 -6.53
N ALA A 52 -14.04 3.63 -5.47
CA ALA A 52 -14.13 5.07 -5.30
C ALA A 52 -13.02 5.68 -4.42
N THR A 53 -12.25 4.86 -3.72
CA THR A 53 -11.30 5.33 -2.69
C THR A 53 -9.90 4.72 -2.83
N THR A 54 -8.93 5.36 -2.18
CA THR A 54 -7.56 4.92 -2.04
C THR A 54 -7.22 4.98 -0.56
N THR A 55 -6.83 3.86 0.01
CA THR A 55 -6.39 3.74 1.40
C THR A 55 -4.89 3.99 1.46
N ILE A 56 -4.48 4.78 2.44
CA ILE A 56 -3.06 4.97 2.73
C ILE A 56 -2.71 4.06 3.90
N TYR A 57 -1.62 3.30 3.77
CA TYR A 57 -1.05 2.48 4.80
C TYR A 57 0.27 3.08 5.28
N THR A 58 0.51 2.96 6.57
CA THR A 58 1.80 3.31 7.20
C THR A 58 2.33 2.10 7.94
N ASN A 59 3.65 1.96 8.01
CA ASN A 59 4.28 0.86 8.72
C ASN A 59 4.38 1.17 10.22
N TRP A 60 3.77 0.34 11.06
CA TRP A 60 3.80 0.44 12.51
C TRP A 60 4.45 -0.81 13.09
N GLY A 61 5.76 -0.70 13.38
CA GLY A 61 6.54 -1.84 13.86
C GLY A 61 6.79 -2.86 12.75
N THR A 62 5.98 -3.92 12.73
CA THR A 62 6.07 -5.01 11.73
C THR A 62 4.83 -5.10 10.84
N GLU A 63 3.80 -4.29 11.08
CA GLU A 63 2.52 -4.38 10.38
C GLU A 63 2.24 -3.12 9.56
N TRP A 64 1.60 -3.31 8.41
CA TRP A 64 0.98 -2.22 7.67
C TRP A 64 -0.40 -1.94 8.25
N ARG A 65 -0.64 -0.68 8.63
CA ARG A 65 -1.92 -0.26 9.19
C ARG A 65 -2.52 0.88 8.36
N PRO A 66 -3.83 0.86 8.08
CA PRO A 66 -4.52 1.99 7.47
C PRO A 66 -4.28 3.27 8.28
N PHE A 67 -3.90 4.34 7.59
CA PHE A 67 -3.64 5.65 8.17
C PHE A 67 -4.72 6.63 7.71
N GLY A 68 -5.54 7.06 8.68
CA GLY A 68 -6.68 7.93 8.42
C GLY A 68 -7.83 7.23 7.69
N SER A 69 -8.78 8.02 7.22
CA SER A 69 -9.89 7.52 6.41
C SER A 69 -9.48 7.35 4.95
N PRO A 70 -10.06 6.36 4.22
CA PRO A 70 -9.86 6.22 2.79
C PRO A 70 -10.15 7.54 2.07
N ARG A 71 -9.24 7.92 1.17
CA ARG A 71 -9.32 9.17 0.42
C ARG A 71 -10.06 8.93 -0.88
N ARG A 72 -10.80 9.92 -1.36
CA ARG A 72 -11.36 9.84 -2.72
C ARG A 72 -10.21 9.77 -3.73
N ARG A 73 -10.38 8.94 -4.75
CA ARG A 73 -9.42 8.85 -5.85
C ARG A 73 -9.23 10.22 -6.48
N ARG A 74 -7.97 10.59 -6.66
CA ARG A 74 -7.60 11.84 -7.31
C ARG A 74 -7.51 11.58 -8.81
N PRO A 75 -8.28 12.26 -9.67
CA PRO A 75 -8.18 12.06 -11.11
C PRO A 75 -6.79 12.42 -11.62
N LEU A 76 -6.23 11.63 -12.55
CA LEU A 76 -4.89 11.85 -13.09
C LEU A 76 -4.72 13.26 -13.68
N HIS A 77 -5.71 13.73 -14.44
CA HIS A 77 -5.74 15.07 -15.05
C HIS A 77 -5.72 16.24 -14.04
N SER A 78 -5.92 15.98 -12.74
CA SER A 78 -5.82 17.01 -11.70
C SER A 78 -4.37 17.29 -11.26
N VAL A 79 -3.40 16.54 -11.79
CA VAL A 79 -1.97 16.74 -11.59
C VAL A 79 -1.40 17.16 -12.94
N VAL A 80 -0.93 18.41 -13.03
CA VAL A 80 -0.35 18.96 -14.25
C VAL A 80 1.16 18.79 -14.19
N LEU A 81 1.69 17.92 -15.04
CA LEU A 81 3.12 17.72 -15.28
C LEU A 81 3.46 18.21 -16.69
N ASP A 82 4.76 18.23 -17.04
CA ASP A 82 5.16 18.55 -18.41
C ASP A 82 4.61 17.51 -19.40
N ASP A 83 4.40 17.96 -20.63
CA ASP A 83 3.71 17.20 -21.68
C ASP A 83 4.30 15.78 -21.86
N GLY A 84 3.44 14.77 -21.80
CA GLY A 84 3.79 13.37 -22.02
C GLY A 84 4.36 12.64 -20.81
N ILE A 85 4.78 13.34 -19.74
CA ILE A 85 5.34 12.66 -18.55
C ILE A 85 4.26 11.82 -17.85
N ALA A 86 3.08 12.39 -17.65
CA ALA A 86 2.00 11.71 -16.95
C ALA A 86 1.53 10.48 -17.71
N GLU A 87 1.34 10.63 -19.03
CA GLU A 87 0.89 9.61 -19.95
C GLU A 87 1.87 8.44 -19.99
N HIS A 88 3.16 8.71 -20.28
CA HIS A 88 4.17 7.66 -20.40
C HIS A 88 4.31 6.82 -19.12
N ILE A 89 4.30 7.45 -17.94
CA ILE A 89 4.42 6.72 -16.67
C ILE A 89 3.13 5.92 -16.39
N SER A 90 1.97 6.50 -16.66
CA SER A 90 0.69 5.81 -16.43
C SER A 90 0.52 4.58 -17.33
N GLU A 91 0.92 4.68 -18.60
CA GLU A 91 0.87 3.60 -19.57
C GLU A 91 1.84 2.47 -19.19
N ASP A 92 3.07 2.81 -18.79
CA ASP A 92 4.07 1.83 -18.35
C ASP A 92 3.61 1.06 -17.10
N ILE A 93 2.98 1.75 -16.14
CA ILE A 93 2.43 1.11 -14.94
C ILE A 93 1.27 0.18 -15.31
N ALA A 94 0.36 0.63 -16.18
CA ALA A 94 -0.77 -0.18 -16.61
C ALA A 94 -0.30 -1.43 -17.38
N GLU A 95 0.69 -1.29 -18.26
CA GLU A 95 1.31 -2.42 -18.96
C GLU A 95 1.97 -3.39 -17.97
N PHE A 96 2.76 -2.85 -17.02
CA PHE A 96 3.40 -3.67 -16.01
C PHE A 96 2.38 -4.51 -15.24
N VAL A 97 1.31 -3.89 -14.72
CA VAL A 97 0.23 -4.59 -13.98
C VAL A 97 -0.40 -5.72 -14.79
N GLY A 98 -0.57 -5.55 -16.11
CA GLY A 98 -1.12 -6.57 -17.00
C GLY A 98 -0.13 -7.65 -17.47
N SER A 99 1.14 -7.55 -17.11
CA SER A 99 2.22 -8.36 -17.69
C SER A 99 2.77 -9.47 -16.79
N ALA A 100 2.13 -9.76 -15.65
CA ALA A 100 2.61 -10.73 -14.65
C ALA A 100 3.07 -12.08 -15.26
N GLN A 101 2.26 -12.67 -16.15
CA GLN A 101 2.57 -13.95 -16.79
C GLN A 101 3.86 -13.88 -17.64
N TRP A 102 4.11 -12.75 -18.32
CA TRP A 102 5.29 -12.55 -19.15
C TRP A 102 6.59 -12.62 -18.34
N TYR A 103 6.57 -12.07 -17.12
CA TYR A 103 7.68 -12.10 -16.16
C TYR A 103 7.90 -13.51 -15.61
N ILE A 104 6.82 -14.17 -15.18
CA ILE A 104 6.83 -15.55 -14.67
C ILE A 104 7.41 -16.51 -15.70
N ASP A 105 6.94 -16.46 -16.95
CA ASP A 105 7.39 -17.33 -18.04
C ASP A 105 8.89 -17.22 -18.34
N ARG A 106 9.51 -16.08 -17.99
CA ARG A 106 10.92 -15.78 -18.22
C ARG A 106 11.77 -15.96 -16.96
N GLY A 107 11.16 -16.27 -15.82
CA GLY A 107 11.86 -16.33 -14.53
C GLY A 107 12.46 -14.98 -14.10
N ILE A 108 11.88 -13.87 -14.56
CA ILE A 108 12.31 -12.52 -14.18
C ILE A 108 11.47 -12.10 -12.97
N PRO A 109 12.08 -11.62 -11.86
CA PRO A 109 11.32 -11.11 -10.73
C PRO A 109 10.31 -10.04 -11.17
N TYR A 110 9.04 -10.25 -10.84
CA TYR A 110 7.95 -9.35 -11.25
C TYR A 110 7.90 -8.12 -10.34
N ARG A 111 8.80 -7.17 -10.63
CA ARG A 111 9.01 -5.93 -9.87
C ARG A 111 9.27 -4.77 -10.82
N ARG A 112 8.77 -3.58 -10.47
CA ARG A 112 8.96 -2.33 -11.24
C ARG A 112 9.27 -1.18 -10.27
N GLY A 113 10.31 -0.42 -10.57
CA GLY A 113 10.73 0.74 -9.77
C GLY A 113 10.70 2.02 -10.60
N TYR A 114 10.16 3.09 -10.04
CA TYR A 114 10.12 4.43 -10.62
C TYR A 114 10.83 5.41 -9.69
N LEU A 115 11.57 6.35 -10.27
CA LEU A 115 12.21 7.44 -9.54
C LEU A 115 11.66 8.77 -10.07
N LEU A 116 10.90 9.48 -9.24
CA LEU A 116 10.38 10.80 -9.51
C LEU A 116 11.28 11.82 -8.82
N HIS A 117 12.05 12.59 -9.59
CA HIS A 117 12.95 13.60 -9.05
C HIS A 117 12.56 15.01 -9.51
N GLY A 118 12.90 16.00 -8.69
CA GLY A 118 12.58 17.41 -8.95
C GLY A 118 12.45 18.20 -7.67
N VAL A 119 12.31 19.52 -7.77
CA VAL A 119 12.21 20.41 -6.60
C VAL A 119 11.00 20.04 -5.71
N PRO A 120 11.05 20.34 -4.40
CA PRO A 120 9.91 20.13 -3.52
C PRO A 120 8.70 20.95 -4.00
N GLY A 121 7.50 20.37 -3.89
CA GLY A 121 6.26 21.03 -4.30
C GLY A 121 5.85 20.86 -5.78
N CYS A 122 6.64 20.16 -6.61
CA CYS A 122 6.27 19.88 -8.02
C CYS A 122 5.22 18.76 -8.23
N GLY A 123 4.51 18.34 -7.18
CA GLY A 123 3.42 17.38 -7.34
C GLY A 123 3.81 15.90 -7.45
N LYS A 124 5.04 15.50 -7.11
CA LYS A 124 5.49 14.08 -7.12
C LYS A 124 4.57 13.15 -6.32
N SER A 125 4.44 13.35 -5.00
CA SER A 125 3.53 12.53 -4.17
C SER A 125 2.06 12.67 -4.57
N SER A 126 1.69 13.83 -5.15
CA SER A 126 0.35 14.03 -5.70
C SER A 126 0.07 13.18 -6.94
N PHE A 127 1.08 13.00 -7.79
CA PHE A 127 1.03 12.16 -8.98
C PHE A 127 0.93 10.69 -8.62
N VAL A 128 1.73 10.23 -7.65
CA VAL A 128 1.65 8.86 -7.11
C VAL A 128 0.23 8.56 -6.61
N ALA A 129 -0.37 9.50 -5.86
CA ALA A 129 -1.73 9.33 -5.36
C ALA A 129 -2.79 9.29 -6.48
N ALA A 130 -2.57 10.01 -7.56
CA ALA A 130 -3.47 9.99 -8.71
C ALA A 130 -3.36 8.67 -9.50
N ILE A 131 -2.13 8.18 -9.73
CA ILE A 131 -1.90 6.89 -10.39
C ILE A 131 -2.49 5.74 -9.57
N ALA A 132 -2.26 5.69 -8.26
CA ALA A 132 -2.85 4.65 -7.41
C ALA A 132 -4.38 4.64 -7.55
N GLY A 133 -5.01 5.81 -7.58
CA GLY A 133 -6.44 5.92 -7.83
C GLY A 133 -6.88 5.40 -9.20
N GLU A 134 -6.10 5.69 -10.25
CA GLU A 134 -6.39 5.26 -11.62
C GLU A 134 -6.35 3.73 -11.77
N ILE A 135 -5.31 3.08 -11.23
CA ILE A 135 -5.15 1.61 -11.30
C ILE A 135 -5.92 0.87 -10.19
N GLY A 136 -6.55 1.60 -9.27
CA GLY A 136 -7.31 1.05 -8.15
C GLY A 136 -6.47 0.42 -7.05
N TYR A 137 -5.24 0.90 -6.85
CA TYR A 137 -4.32 0.41 -5.84
C TYR A 137 -4.33 1.30 -4.60
N ASP A 138 -4.07 0.69 -3.45
CA ASP A 138 -3.77 1.40 -2.20
C ASP A 138 -2.31 1.89 -2.18
N ILE A 139 -1.95 2.73 -1.21
CA ILE A 139 -0.60 3.30 -1.12
C ILE A 139 0.03 2.93 0.23
N CYS A 140 1.17 2.27 0.20
CA CYS A 140 2.01 1.97 1.36
C CYS A 140 3.14 2.99 1.44
N VAL A 141 3.06 3.91 2.40
CA VAL A 141 4.04 4.99 2.56
C VAL A 141 5.10 4.58 3.57
N LEU A 142 6.37 4.73 3.19
CA LEU A 142 7.53 4.47 4.02
C LEU A 142 8.53 5.63 3.90
N ASN A 143 8.82 6.30 5.01
CA ASN A 143 9.82 7.37 5.03
C ASN A 143 11.17 6.80 5.46
N LEU A 144 12.19 6.91 4.61
CA LEU A 144 13.52 6.36 4.87
C LEU A 144 14.32 7.14 5.93
N SER A 145 13.88 8.37 6.23
CA SER A 145 14.50 9.25 7.24
C SER A 145 13.99 8.98 8.67
N ASP A 146 13.06 8.04 8.87
CA ASP A 146 12.60 7.66 10.21
C ASP A 146 13.76 7.06 11.04
N ALA A 147 14.05 7.66 12.19
CA ALA A 147 15.11 7.23 13.11
C ALA A 147 14.91 5.80 13.65
N GLY A 148 13.67 5.29 13.64
CA GLY A 148 13.35 3.93 14.07
C GLY A 148 13.49 2.86 12.98
N LEU A 149 13.79 3.24 11.74
CA LEU A 149 13.82 2.34 10.60
C LEU A 149 15.22 1.76 10.37
N THR A 150 15.35 0.44 10.52
CA THR A 150 16.59 -0.33 10.29
C THR A 150 16.49 -1.16 9.01
N ASP A 151 17.61 -1.73 8.55
CA ASP A 151 17.65 -2.63 7.38
C ASP A 151 16.67 -3.80 7.51
N ASP A 152 16.66 -4.47 8.67
CA ASP A 152 15.76 -5.60 8.91
C ASP A 152 14.29 -5.18 8.88
N ARG A 153 13.97 -4.01 9.44
CA ARG A 153 12.60 -3.47 9.43
C ARG A 153 12.15 -3.05 8.05
N LEU A 154 13.03 -2.44 7.26
CA LEU A 154 12.76 -2.11 5.87
C LEU A 154 12.49 -3.39 5.06
N SER A 155 13.35 -4.39 5.17
CA SER A 155 13.18 -5.68 4.48
C SER A 155 11.85 -6.33 4.86
N HIS A 156 11.51 -6.35 6.15
CA HIS A 156 10.24 -6.88 6.63
C HIS A 156 9.03 -6.09 6.11
N ALA A 157 9.08 -4.76 6.17
CA ALA A 157 8.01 -3.89 5.68
C ALA A 157 7.75 -4.14 4.20
N LEU A 158 8.80 -4.24 3.39
CA LEU A 158 8.69 -4.52 1.96
C LEU A 158 8.18 -5.94 1.67
N SER A 159 8.53 -6.95 2.47
CA SER A 159 8.00 -8.32 2.29
C SER A 159 6.53 -8.47 2.70
N ALA A 160 6.02 -7.59 3.56
CA ALA A 160 4.68 -7.68 4.13
C ALA A 160 3.67 -6.71 3.50
N VAL A 161 3.99 -6.13 2.34
CA VAL A 161 3.12 -5.18 1.63
C VAL A 161 1.79 -5.87 1.26
N PRO A 162 0.62 -5.27 1.57
CA PRO A 162 -0.68 -5.78 1.14
C PRO A 162 -0.77 -5.96 -0.39
N PRO A 163 -1.57 -6.90 -0.89
CA PRO A 163 -1.81 -7.04 -2.32
C PRO A 163 -2.45 -5.77 -2.90
N GLN A 164 -2.24 -5.51 -4.19
CA GLN A 164 -2.79 -4.34 -4.90
C GLN A 164 -2.43 -2.99 -4.23
N ALA A 165 -1.18 -2.85 -3.80
CA ALA A 165 -0.66 -1.61 -3.24
C ALA A 165 0.61 -1.13 -3.94
N LEU A 166 0.72 0.19 -4.12
CA LEU A 166 1.95 0.86 -4.52
C LEU A 166 2.80 1.16 -3.29
N VAL A 167 4.09 0.88 -3.34
CA VAL A 167 5.03 1.29 -2.28
C VAL A 167 5.59 2.66 -2.64
N LEU A 168 5.35 3.65 -1.79
CA LEU A 168 5.95 4.98 -1.88
C LEU A 168 7.06 5.13 -0.85
N LEU A 169 8.30 5.25 -1.32
CA LEU A 169 9.45 5.59 -0.51
C LEU A 169 9.67 7.10 -0.55
N GLU A 170 9.47 7.80 0.57
CA GLU A 170 9.72 9.25 0.66
C GLU A 170 11.11 9.55 1.26
N ASP A 171 11.64 10.72 0.89
CA ASP A 171 12.89 11.31 1.43
C ASP A 171 14.12 10.40 1.31
N VAL A 172 14.26 9.72 0.16
CA VAL A 172 15.39 8.83 -0.12
C VAL A 172 16.73 9.57 -0.05
N ASP A 173 16.80 10.78 -0.60
CA ASP A 173 18.00 11.62 -0.60
C ASP A 173 18.39 12.09 0.82
N ALA A 174 17.42 12.56 1.62
CA ALA A 174 17.66 13.02 2.97
C ALA A 174 18.17 11.89 3.89
N ALA A 175 17.68 10.66 3.70
CA ALA A 175 18.09 9.50 4.47
C ALA A 175 19.59 9.19 4.34
N PHE A 176 20.21 9.52 3.19
CA PHE A 176 21.62 9.26 2.94
C PHE A 176 22.53 10.48 3.21
N VAL A 177 22.09 11.70 2.88
CA VAL A 177 22.89 12.93 3.10
C VAL A 177 23.07 13.24 4.59
N GLN A 178 22.06 13.02 5.43
CA GLN A 178 22.18 13.26 6.88
C GLN A 178 23.20 12.33 7.57
N ARG A 179 23.60 11.24 6.92
CA ARG A 179 24.47 10.20 7.49
C ARG A 179 25.93 10.34 7.09
N GLU A 180 26.23 11.00 5.97
CA GLU A 180 27.61 11.44 5.70
C GLU A 180 28.09 12.43 6.75
N ALA A 181 27.16 13.19 7.37
CA ALA A 181 27.46 14.19 8.40
C ALA A 181 27.49 13.64 9.84
N ASN A 182 26.89 12.48 10.13
CA ASN A 182 26.77 11.92 11.48
C ASN A 182 27.14 10.42 11.47
N ASP A 183 28.26 10.08 12.12
CA ASP A 183 28.77 8.73 12.31
C ASP A 183 27.87 7.88 13.25
N ARG A 184 26.67 7.49 12.78
CA ARG A 184 25.74 6.63 13.53
C ARG A 184 25.25 5.45 12.69
N ARG A 185 25.67 4.27 13.14
CA ARG A 185 25.38 2.90 12.68
C ARG A 185 23.90 2.46 12.84
N VAL A 186 22.95 3.37 13.05
CA VAL A 186 21.56 3.04 13.41
C VAL A 186 20.63 3.67 12.39
N GLY A 187 20.21 2.89 11.40
CA GLY A 187 19.30 3.31 10.34
C GLY A 187 19.45 2.46 9.06
N VAL A 188 18.58 2.64 8.08
CA VAL A 188 18.65 1.99 6.75
C VAL A 188 19.95 2.27 5.98
N THR A 189 20.87 1.32 5.84
CA THR A 189 22.09 1.49 5.05
C THR A 189 21.81 1.47 3.55
N PHE A 190 22.72 1.98 2.72
CA PHE A 190 22.58 1.89 1.26
C PHE A 190 22.52 0.42 0.80
N SER A 191 23.40 -0.42 1.34
CA SER A 191 23.39 -1.86 1.09
C SER A 191 22.09 -2.51 1.57
N GLY A 192 21.55 -2.07 2.71
CA GLY A 192 20.28 -2.54 3.25
C GLY A 192 19.10 -2.19 2.35
N LEU A 193 19.03 -0.95 1.85
CA LEU A 193 18.03 -0.54 0.87
C LEU A 193 18.14 -1.37 -0.41
N LEU A 194 19.33 -1.51 -0.99
CA LEU A 194 19.53 -2.30 -2.21
C LEU A 194 19.05 -3.73 -2.01
N ASN A 195 19.55 -4.42 -0.96
CA ASN A 195 19.15 -5.78 -0.65
C ASN A 195 17.64 -5.93 -0.40
N ALA A 196 16.97 -4.91 0.14
CA ALA A 196 15.53 -4.95 0.36
C ALA A 196 14.71 -4.72 -0.93
N LEU A 197 15.30 -4.04 -1.92
CA LEU A 197 14.71 -3.80 -3.23
C LEU A 197 14.91 -4.99 -4.19
N ASP A 198 16.14 -5.51 -4.27
CA ASP A 198 16.53 -6.49 -5.30
C ASP A 198 16.84 -7.90 -4.75
N GLY A 199 16.98 -8.04 -3.44
CA GLY A 199 17.41 -9.27 -2.80
C GLY A 199 16.46 -10.44 -3.03
N VAL A 200 17.00 -11.64 -2.83
CA VAL A 200 16.26 -12.91 -3.00
C VAL A 200 15.07 -13.02 -2.05
N ALA A 201 15.12 -12.32 -0.91
CA ALA A 201 14.05 -12.29 0.08
C ALA A 201 12.99 -11.19 -0.19
N ALA A 202 13.16 -10.36 -1.23
CA ALA A 202 12.19 -9.32 -1.56
C ALA A 202 10.95 -9.93 -2.24
N GLY A 203 9.77 -9.61 -1.71
CA GLY A 203 8.48 -10.07 -2.24
C GLY A 203 8.28 -9.80 -3.74
N GLU A 204 7.48 -10.65 -4.37
CA GLU A 204 7.06 -10.54 -5.77
C GLU A 204 5.86 -9.57 -5.91
N GLU A 205 5.48 -9.24 -7.15
CA GLU A 205 4.33 -8.36 -7.46
C GLU A 205 4.44 -6.94 -6.87
N ARG A 206 5.59 -6.28 -7.08
CA ARG A 206 5.84 -4.97 -6.45
C ARG A 206 6.01 -3.83 -7.46
N THR A 207 5.21 -2.79 -7.30
CA THR A 207 5.42 -1.49 -7.93
C THR A 207 5.90 -0.49 -6.87
N LEU A 208 7.11 0.03 -7.06
CA LEU A 208 7.76 0.92 -6.10
C LEU A 208 8.04 2.28 -6.74
N LEU A 209 7.70 3.35 -6.02
CA LEU A 209 7.93 4.74 -6.42
C LEU A 209 8.80 5.41 -5.36
N MET A 210 9.88 6.04 -5.81
CA MET A 210 10.85 6.84 -5.04
C MET A 210 10.79 8.30 -5.47
#